data_AF-A0A3P9MZR6-F1
#
_entry.id   AF-A0A3P9MZR6-F1
#
_cell.length_a   1.000
_cell.length_b   1.000
_cell.length_c   1.000
_cell.angle_alpha   90.00
_cell.angle_beta   90.00
_cell.angle_gamma   90.00
#
_symmetry.space_group_name_H-M   'P 1'
#
loop_
_entity.id
_entity.type
_entity.pdbx_description
1 polymer ?
#
loop_
_entity_poly.entity_id
_entity_poly.type
_entity_poly.pdbx_seq_one_letter_code
_entity_poly.pdbx_strand_id
1 'polypeptide(L)'
;MFVGIETTNILVLGSGDNLHQQVLASFPLCDVTEEDLTQNPQFCKLLATLTQHVDRSGLTVPLKADLDRAEQKLQSQKRQWLRFESLHRGLQEMIQEFYVRKHNSTFYETMERCLRVTRCAKQLDPSSITSQDQPSVLGLTPQQVLQLLPSEKNVQRMKQALPRQLERRLKEKCLSLVSYYQPEWENESEGLKTNKLSHLSTLLDKDKKRTELLKETCRENTVLLQRQTQLYLSELIKCVQLLQTLILDHRLKIQTDLDRKKLDYFEGKCELVLQKIKTEMVEIQLDTYSLDTISAHRKIRENLESELTACKAEKQALEMKLSSFEILGKAFEALADEYCRLRQEIDMKNWALKELTKYNEK
;
A
#
# COMPACT_ATOMS: atom_id res chain seq x y z
N MET A 1 0.07 20.21 -73.40
CA MET A 1 -1.11 19.40 -73.79
C MET A 1 -0.71 17.94 -73.80
N PHE A 2 -0.99 17.23 -72.72
CA PHE A 2 -1.42 15.83 -72.72
C PHE A 2 -2.07 15.61 -71.36
N VAL A 3 -3.38 15.83 -71.38
CA VAL A 3 -4.33 15.64 -70.30
C VAL A 3 -4.63 14.16 -70.22
N GLY A 4 -4.76 13.63 -69.00
CA GLY A 4 -5.45 12.37 -68.73
C GLY A 4 -4.53 11.23 -68.34
N ILE A 5 -4.53 10.92 -67.04
CA ILE A 5 -4.38 9.58 -66.42
C ILE A 5 -4.69 9.67 -64.89
N GLU A 6 -4.78 10.86 -64.29
CA GLU A 6 -4.99 10.99 -62.82
C GLU A 6 -6.41 10.71 -62.31
N THR A 7 -7.42 10.51 -63.16
CA THR A 7 -8.83 10.45 -62.70
C THR A 7 -9.42 9.06 -62.52
N THR A 8 -8.70 7.98 -62.84
CA THR A 8 -9.28 6.62 -62.83
C THR A 8 -9.12 5.81 -61.54
N ASN A 9 -8.34 6.27 -60.55
CA ASN A 9 -8.13 5.52 -59.30
C ASN A 9 -8.99 5.97 -58.10
N ILE A 10 -9.91 6.93 -58.30
CA ILE A 10 -10.73 7.49 -57.20
C ILE A 10 -12.04 6.70 -56.97
N LEU A 11 -12.38 5.74 -57.84
CA LEU A 11 -13.69 5.07 -57.84
C LEU A 11 -13.77 3.72 -57.11
N VAL A 12 -12.78 3.36 -56.29
CA VAL A 12 -12.86 2.16 -55.44
C VAL A 12 -12.56 2.51 -53.98
N LEU A 13 -13.32 3.44 -53.42
CA LEU A 13 -13.48 3.54 -51.97
C LEU A 13 -14.74 2.76 -51.59
N GLY A 14 -14.55 1.61 -50.95
CA GLY A 14 -15.63 0.79 -50.42
C GLY A 14 -16.49 1.57 -49.40
N SER A 15 -17.70 1.06 -49.20
CA SER A 15 -18.68 1.41 -48.16
C SER A 15 -18.06 2.09 -46.92
N GLY A 16 -18.67 3.19 -46.44
CA GLY A 16 -18.14 4.06 -45.39
C GLY A 16 -17.57 3.35 -44.15
N ASP A 17 -18.18 2.24 -43.75
CA ASP A 17 -17.75 1.44 -42.59
C ASP A 17 -16.38 0.75 -42.82
N ASN A 18 -16.07 0.32 -44.05
CA ASN A 18 -14.76 -0.24 -44.40
C ASN A 18 -13.66 0.81 -44.41
N LEU A 19 -13.99 2.06 -44.76
CA LEU A 19 -13.01 3.15 -44.79
C LEU A 19 -12.59 3.55 -43.38
N HIS A 20 -13.54 3.63 -42.44
CA HIS A 20 -13.25 3.96 -41.05
C HIS A 20 -12.36 2.89 -40.39
N GLN A 21 -12.67 1.61 -40.60
CA GLN A 21 -11.85 0.51 -40.10
C GLN A 21 -10.45 0.48 -40.72
N GLN A 22 -10.33 0.78 -42.01
CA GLN A 22 -9.04 0.84 -42.71
C GLN A 22 -8.16 1.99 -42.20
N VAL A 23 -8.75 3.14 -41.90
CA VAL A 23 -8.03 4.30 -41.33
C VAL A 23 -7.57 4.01 -39.89
N LEU A 24 -8.43 3.45 -39.05
CA LEU A 24 -8.09 3.08 -37.66
C LEU A 24 -6.97 2.03 -37.61
N ALA A 25 -7.00 1.04 -38.49
CA ALA A 25 -5.95 0.02 -38.58
C ALA A 25 -4.60 0.55 -39.11
N SER A 26 -4.60 1.70 -39.77
CA SER A 26 -3.41 2.31 -40.36
C SER A 26 -2.71 3.29 -39.43
N PHE A 27 -3.41 3.85 -38.42
CA PHE A 27 -2.86 4.80 -37.45
C PHE A 27 -3.09 4.36 -36.00
N PRO A 28 -2.47 3.25 -35.54
CA PRO A 28 -2.66 2.74 -34.18
C PRO A 28 -2.06 3.64 -33.08
N LEU A 29 -1.30 4.67 -33.46
CA LEU A 29 -0.68 5.65 -32.55
C LEU A 29 -1.55 6.90 -32.35
N CYS A 30 -2.65 7.05 -33.10
CA CYS A 30 -3.58 8.14 -32.94
C CYS A 30 -4.80 7.62 -32.17
N ASP A 31 -5.11 8.22 -31.02
CA ASP A 31 -6.29 7.91 -30.19
C ASP A 31 -7.58 8.42 -30.86
N VAL A 32 -7.84 8.00 -32.09
CA VAL A 32 -9.03 8.37 -32.85
C VAL A 32 -10.07 7.27 -32.65
N THR A 33 -11.27 7.65 -32.20
CA THR A 33 -12.38 6.70 -32.06
C THR A 33 -13.21 6.66 -33.36
N GLU A 34 -13.95 5.57 -33.56
CA GLU A 34 -14.86 5.42 -34.71
C GLU A 34 -15.94 6.52 -34.71
N GLU A 35 -16.33 7.00 -33.53
CA GLU A 35 -17.27 8.10 -33.32
C GLU A 35 -16.71 9.44 -33.85
N ASP A 36 -15.42 9.74 -33.62
CA ASP A 36 -14.76 10.96 -34.12
C ASP A 36 -14.69 11.01 -35.66
N LEU A 37 -14.53 9.84 -36.28
CA LEU A 37 -14.50 9.67 -37.73
C LEU A 37 -15.88 9.89 -38.35
N THR A 38 -16.94 9.37 -37.73
CA THR A 38 -18.31 9.58 -38.20
C THR A 38 -18.76 11.04 -38.12
N GLN A 39 -18.32 11.79 -37.10
CA GLN A 39 -18.65 13.21 -36.96
C GLN A 39 -17.89 14.10 -37.95
N ASN A 40 -16.71 13.68 -38.42
CA ASN A 40 -15.84 14.48 -39.29
C ASN A 40 -15.48 13.74 -40.59
N PRO A 41 -16.38 13.71 -41.60
CA PRO A 41 -16.17 12.95 -42.82
C PRO A 41 -15.04 13.50 -43.72
N GLN A 42 -14.72 14.80 -43.64
CA GLN A 42 -13.59 15.36 -44.37
C GLN A 42 -12.24 14.97 -43.75
N PHE A 43 -12.20 14.83 -42.43
CA PHE A 43 -11.03 14.35 -41.70
C PHE A 43 -10.74 12.88 -42.03
N CYS A 44 -11.78 12.05 -42.12
CA CYS A 44 -11.66 10.66 -42.61
C CYS A 44 -11.06 10.58 -44.01
N LYS A 45 -11.51 11.44 -44.93
CA LYS A 45 -10.98 11.48 -46.30
C LYS A 45 -9.51 11.86 -46.31
N LEU A 46 -9.11 12.86 -45.52
CA LEU A 46 -7.71 13.29 -45.37
C LEU A 46 -6.82 12.17 -44.80
N LEU A 47 -7.29 11.48 -43.76
CA LEU A 47 -6.57 10.35 -43.18
C LEU A 47 -6.47 9.19 -44.19
N ALA A 48 -7.52 8.93 -44.97
CA ALA A 48 -7.48 7.95 -46.05
C ALA A 48 -6.55 8.32 -47.21
N THR A 49 -6.30 9.62 -47.47
CA THR A 49 -5.22 10.03 -48.39
C THR A 49 -3.85 9.89 -47.74
N LEU A 50 -3.73 10.17 -46.44
CA LEU A 50 -2.47 10.01 -45.71
C LEU A 50 -2.03 8.55 -45.60
N THR A 51 -2.94 7.58 -45.48
CA THR A 51 -2.58 6.15 -45.50
C THR A 51 -1.91 5.70 -46.80
N GLN A 52 -2.12 6.41 -47.91
CA GLN A 52 -1.44 6.12 -49.18
C GLN A 52 0.04 6.54 -49.16
N HIS A 53 0.40 7.45 -48.25
CA HIS A 53 1.73 8.05 -48.17
C HIS A 53 2.48 7.71 -46.88
N VAL A 54 1.79 7.22 -45.86
CA VAL A 54 2.32 6.99 -44.51
C VAL A 54 1.98 5.58 -44.03
N ASP A 55 2.99 4.87 -43.53
CA ASP A 55 2.84 3.52 -42.99
C ASP A 55 2.43 3.53 -41.50
N ARG A 56 2.07 2.35 -40.96
CA ARG A 56 1.65 2.13 -39.55
C ARG A 56 2.59 2.71 -38.48
N SER A 57 3.84 2.97 -38.83
CA SER A 57 4.87 3.57 -37.96
C SER A 57 4.93 5.10 -38.04
N GLY A 58 4.10 5.75 -38.86
CA GLY A 58 4.12 7.19 -39.09
C GLY A 58 5.20 7.67 -40.08
N LEU A 59 5.91 6.76 -40.75
CA LEU A 59 6.94 7.11 -41.74
C LEU A 59 6.35 7.22 -43.14
N THR A 60 6.86 8.17 -43.92
CA THR A 60 6.50 8.27 -45.34
C THR A 60 7.09 7.10 -46.12
N VAL A 61 6.36 6.60 -47.13
CA VAL A 61 6.79 5.50 -48.01
C VAL A 61 8.25 5.65 -48.53
N PRO A 62 8.70 6.81 -49.06
CA PRO A 62 10.09 6.96 -49.50
C PRO A 62 11.09 6.89 -48.35
N LEU A 63 10.77 7.47 -47.19
CA LEU A 63 11.65 7.47 -46.03
C LEU A 63 11.80 6.08 -45.43
N LYS A 64 10.73 5.27 -45.41
CA LYS A 64 10.83 3.87 -45.02
C LYS A 64 11.66 3.06 -46.01
N ALA A 65 11.49 3.28 -47.31
CA ALA A 65 12.33 2.63 -48.31
C ALA A 65 13.81 3.00 -48.16
N ASP A 66 14.12 4.25 -47.81
CA ASP A 66 15.49 4.68 -47.48
C ASP A 66 16.01 4.05 -46.18
N LEU A 67 15.16 3.93 -45.15
CA LEU A 67 15.49 3.27 -43.89
C LEU A 67 15.81 1.79 -44.14
N ASP A 68 14.95 1.06 -44.85
CA ASP A 68 15.16 -0.34 -45.20
C ASP A 68 16.44 -0.52 -46.03
N ARG A 69 16.72 0.38 -46.99
CA ARG A 69 17.98 0.40 -47.75
C ARG A 69 19.19 0.65 -46.84
N ALA A 70 19.10 1.60 -45.92
CA ALA A 70 20.17 1.92 -44.99
C ALA A 70 20.43 0.75 -44.02
N GLU A 71 19.38 0.12 -43.52
CA GLU A 71 19.47 -1.06 -42.65
C GLU A 71 20.08 -2.25 -43.39
N GLN A 72 19.66 -2.52 -44.62
CA GLN A 72 20.29 -3.56 -45.45
C GLN A 72 21.78 -3.28 -45.69
N LYS A 73 22.15 -2.03 -45.98
CA LYS A 73 23.56 -1.60 -46.11
C LYS A 73 24.31 -1.83 -44.80
N LEU A 74 23.76 -1.42 -43.67
CA LEU A 74 24.35 -1.62 -42.35
C LEU A 74 24.54 -3.11 -42.05
N GLN A 75 23.54 -3.96 -42.32
CA GLN A 75 23.64 -5.41 -42.12
C GLN A 75 24.68 -6.05 -43.05
N SER A 76 24.84 -5.55 -44.28
CA SER A 76 25.89 -6.02 -45.20
C SER A 76 27.29 -5.64 -44.71
N GLN A 77 27.49 -4.38 -44.30
CA GLN A 77 28.75 -3.89 -43.75
C GLN A 77 29.10 -4.59 -42.44
N LYS A 78 28.13 -4.79 -41.54
CA LYS A 78 28.32 -5.54 -40.30
C LYS A 78 28.74 -6.98 -40.58
N ARG A 79 28.10 -7.66 -41.55
CA ARG A 79 28.50 -9.02 -41.95
C ARG A 79 29.92 -9.05 -42.52
N GLN A 80 30.28 -8.07 -43.34
CA GLN A 80 31.61 -7.96 -43.92
C GLN A 80 32.66 -7.68 -42.83
N TRP A 81 32.39 -6.75 -41.93
CA TRP A 81 33.25 -6.44 -40.79
C TRP A 81 33.43 -7.66 -39.88
N LEU A 82 32.34 -8.35 -39.52
CA LEU A 82 32.40 -9.57 -38.71
C LEU A 82 33.25 -10.65 -39.38
N ARG A 83 33.13 -10.85 -40.70
CA ARG A 83 33.99 -11.79 -41.43
C ARG A 83 35.46 -11.43 -41.29
N PHE A 84 35.83 -10.16 -41.49
CA PHE A 84 37.23 -9.73 -41.35
C PHE A 84 37.74 -9.80 -39.91
N GLU A 85 36.91 -9.42 -38.94
CA GLU A 85 37.24 -9.47 -37.52
C GLU A 85 37.41 -10.92 -37.04
N SER A 86 36.52 -11.84 -37.44
CA SER A 86 36.65 -13.27 -37.13
C SER A 86 37.93 -13.87 -37.72
N LEU A 87 38.28 -13.52 -38.96
CA LEU A 87 39.54 -13.96 -39.58
C LEU A 87 40.75 -13.38 -38.84
N HIS A 88 40.73 -12.08 -38.52
CA HIS A 88 41.82 -11.43 -37.81
C HIS A 88 42.04 -12.02 -36.42
N ARG A 89 40.95 -12.22 -35.67
CA ARG A 89 40.99 -12.84 -34.34
C ARG A 89 41.45 -14.29 -34.42
N GLY A 90 40.97 -15.06 -35.40
CA GLY A 90 41.44 -16.43 -35.64
C GLY A 90 42.96 -16.50 -35.89
N LEU A 91 43.51 -15.55 -36.65
CA LEU A 91 44.97 -15.46 -36.87
C LEU A 91 45.73 -15.11 -35.58
N GLN A 92 45.21 -14.17 -34.78
CA GLN A 92 45.81 -13.83 -33.48
C GLN A 92 45.79 -15.00 -32.50
N GLU A 93 44.66 -15.71 -32.41
CA GLU A 93 44.51 -16.89 -31.56
C GLU A 93 45.45 -18.02 -31.97
N MET A 94 45.65 -18.24 -33.27
CA MET A 94 46.64 -19.20 -33.78
C MET A 94 48.07 -18.85 -33.33
N ILE A 95 48.43 -17.55 -33.30
CA ILE A 95 49.72 -17.09 -32.79
C ILE A 95 49.81 -17.30 -31.27
N GLN A 96 48.77 -16.94 -30.52
CA GLN A 96 48.75 -17.09 -29.06
C GLN A 96 48.84 -18.56 -28.63
N GLU A 97 48.09 -19.45 -29.28
CA GLU A 97 48.11 -20.88 -29.01
C GLU A 97 49.51 -21.48 -29.27
N PHE A 98 50.20 -20.98 -30.29
CA PHE A 98 51.58 -21.37 -30.60
C PHE A 98 52.56 -20.96 -29.49
N TYR A 99 52.44 -19.75 -28.94
CA TYR A 99 53.23 -19.31 -27.80
C TYR A 99 53.00 -20.17 -26.55
N VAL A 100 51.76 -20.59 -26.31
CA VAL A 100 51.40 -21.45 -25.17
C VAL A 100 51.93 -22.88 -25.36
N ARG A 101 51.86 -23.42 -26.58
CA ARG A 101 52.28 -24.81 -26.88
C ARG A 101 53.80 -24.97 -27.14
N LYS A 102 54.57 -23.89 -27.23
CA LYS A 102 56.04 -23.88 -27.44
C LYS A 102 56.52 -24.77 -28.60
N HIS A 103 55.80 -24.80 -29.71
CA HIS A 103 56.30 -25.47 -30.92
C HIS A 103 57.25 -24.54 -31.67
N ASN A 104 58.36 -25.03 -32.23
CA ASN A 104 59.24 -24.23 -33.09
C ASN A 104 58.85 -24.45 -34.55
N SER A 105 57.94 -23.62 -35.08
CA SER A 105 57.59 -23.63 -36.50
C SER A 105 57.82 -22.25 -37.10
N THR A 106 58.74 -22.22 -38.07
CA THR A 106 59.10 -21.03 -38.87
C THR A 106 57.89 -20.38 -39.56
N PHE A 107 56.78 -21.11 -39.69
CA PHE A 107 55.51 -20.61 -40.24
C PHE A 107 54.84 -19.56 -39.34
N TYR A 108 54.66 -19.83 -38.05
CA TYR A 108 53.95 -18.91 -37.14
C TYR A 108 54.77 -17.66 -36.82
N GLU A 109 56.09 -17.80 -36.71
CA GLU A 109 57.01 -16.66 -36.56
C GLU A 109 56.99 -15.74 -37.79
N THR A 110 56.96 -16.32 -39.00
CA THR A 110 56.84 -15.57 -40.25
C THR A 110 55.50 -14.82 -40.30
N MET A 111 54.41 -15.48 -39.90
CA MET A 111 53.06 -14.88 -39.85
C MET A 111 52.96 -13.73 -38.87
N GLU A 112 53.50 -13.90 -37.66
CA GLU A 112 53.51 -12.87 -36.65
C GLU A 112 54.32 -11.64 -37.08
N ARG A 113 55.53 -11.86 -37.62
CA ARG A 113 56.35 -10.76 -38.15
C ARG A 113 55.63 -10.02 -39.28
N CYS A 114 54.96 -10.73 -40.19
CA CYS A 114 54.14 -10.09 -41.23
C CYS A 114 52.99 -9.25 -40.66
N LEU A 115 52.26 -9.75 -39.66
CA LEU A 115 51.14 -9.03 -39.04
C LEU A 115 51.59 -7.81 -38.24
N ARG A 116 52.70 -7.92 -37.49
CA ARG A 116 53.28 -6.80 -36.74
C ARG A 116 53.81 -5.72 -37.69
N VAL A 117 54.59 -6.09 -38.70
CA VAL A 117 55.17 -5.15 -39.67
C VAL A 117 54.09 -4.44 -40.48
N THR A 118 53.05 -5.16 -40.94
CA THR A 118 51.94 -4.55 -41.67
C THR A 118 51.06 -3.66 -40.79
N ARG A 119 50.86 -4.01 -39.50
CA ARG A 119 50.17 -3.13 -38.54
C ARG A 119 50.95 -1.84 -38.30
N CYS A 120 52.26 -1.95 -38.08
CA CYS A 120 53.12 -0.78 -37.91
C CYS A 120 53.14 0.10 -39.18
N ALA A 121 53.25 -0.51 -40.36
CA ALA A 121 53.20 0.23 -41.63
C ALA A 121 51.86 0.96 -41.84
N LYS A 122 50.72 0.34 -41.47
CA LYS A 122 49.39 0.99 -41.52
C LYS A 122 49.22 2.11 -40.50
N GLN A 123 49.82 1.99 -39.32
CA GLN A 123 49.79 3.06 -38.30
C GLN A 123 50.69 4.23 -38.66
N LEU A 124 51.71 3.99 -39.50
CA LEU A 124 52.62 5.02 -40.04
C LEU A 124 52.14 5.59 -41.39
N ASP A 125 51.06 5.05 -41.98
CA ASP A 125 50.51 5.52 -43.25
C ASP A 125 49.71 6.83 -43.02
N PRO A 126 50.14 7.96 -43.59
CA PRO A 126 49.50 9.27 -43.37
C PRO A 126 48.10 9.38 -43.98
N SER A 127 47.67 8.43 -44.82
CA SER A 127 46.39 8.48 -45.54
C SER A 127 45.13 8.41 -44.66
N SER A 128 45.23 8.06 -43.38
CA SER A 128 44.10 8.05 -42.43
C SER A 128 43.88 9.37 -41.68
N ILE A 129 44.74 10.38 -41.85
CA ILE A 129 44.64 11.68 -41.16
C ILE A 129 44.93 12.79 -42.18
N THR A 130 43.93 13.62 -42.47
CA THR A 130 43.89 14.63 -43.53
C THR A 130 44.84 15.84 -43.33
N SER A 131 46.09 15.62 -42.91
CA SER A 131 47.07 16.68 -42.67
C SER A 131 48.42 16.30 -43.25
N GLN A 132 48.80 16.95 -44.34
CA GLN A 132 50.04 16.76 -45.10
C GLN A 132 51.34 17.10 -44.34
N ASP A 133 51.27 17.58 -43.09
CA ASP A 133 52.42 18.03 -42.29
C ASP A 133 52.41 17.46 -40.86
N GLN A 134 52.38 16.13 -40.70
CA GLN A 134 52.80 15.52 -39.43
C GLN A 134 54.17 14.82 -39.61
N PRO A 135 55.16 15.10 -38.74
CA PRO A 135 56.44 14.40 -38.78
C PRO A 135 56.21 12.92 -38.50
N SER A 136 56.89 12.05 -39.25
CA SER A 136 56.82 10.61 -39.08
C SER A 136 57.05 10.26 -37.61
N VAL A 137 56.15 9.48 -37.00
CA VAL A 137 56.31 9.00 -35.62
C VAL A 137 57.67 8.30 -35.54
N LEU A 138 58.61 8.86 -34.76
CA LEU A 138 60.00 8.40 -34.60
C LEU A 138 60.90 8.50 -35.85
N GLY A 139 60.53 9.27 -36.88
CA GLY A 139 61.33 9.43 -38.11
C GLY A 139 61.34 8.19 -39.02
N LEU A 140 60.47 7.22 -38.75
CA LEU A 140 60.35 5.98 -39.52
C LEU A 140 59.36 6.14 -40.68
N THR A 141 59.82 5.87 -41.90
CA THR A 141 58.93 5.82 -43.06
C THR A 141 58.29 4.43 -43.20
N PRO A 142 57.04 4.33 -43.72
CA PRO A 142 56.40 3.03 -43.98
C PRO A 142 57.24 2.08 -44.83
N GLN A 143 58.05 2.63 -45.75
CA GLN A 143 58.96 1.87 -46.61
C GLN A 143 60.09 1.19 -45.83
N GLN A 144 60.64 1.83 -44.80
CA GLN A 144 61.68 1.26 -43.93
C GLN A 144 61.14 0.11 -43.06
N VAL A 145 59.89 0.22 -42.61
CA VAL A 145 59.24 -0.84 -41.84
C VAL A 145 58.92 -2.05 -42.71
N LEU A 146 58.56 -1.85 -43.99
CA LEU A 146 58.34 -2.93 -44.95
C LEU A 146 59.62 -3.73 -45.29
N GLN A 147 60.81 -3.14 -45.13
CA GLN A 147 62.09 -3.87 -45.30
C GLN A 147 62.32 -4.94 -44.22
N LEU A 148 61.58 -4.88 -43.11
CA LEU A 148 61.61 -5.90 -42.05
C LEU A 148 60.72 -7.12 -42.35
N LEU A 149 60.13 -7.21 -43.55
CA LEU A 149 59.38 -8.40 -43.95
C LEU A 149 60.32 -9.63 -43.99
N PRO A 150 59.83 -10.81 -43.56
CA PRO A 150 60.53 -12.07 -43.78
C PRO A 150 60.80 -12.34 -45.26
N SER A 151 61.79 -13.19 -45.56
CA SER A 151 62.13 -13.58 -46.94
C SER A 151 60.88 -13.92 -47.78
N GLU A 152 60.80 -13.37 -48.99
CA GLU A 152 59.65 -13.50 -49.88
C GLU A 152 59.25 -14.96 -50.16
N LYS A 153 60.24 -15.87 -50.21
CA LYS A 153 60.01 -17.32 -50.35
C LYS A 153 59.25 -17.91 -49.15
N ASN A 154 59.53 -17.44 -47.93
CA ASN A 154 58.84 -17.89 -46.72
C ASN A 154 57.43 -17.29 -46.63
N VAL A 155 57.26 -16.04 -47.06
CA VAL A 155 55.95 -15.37 -47.12
C VAL A 155 55.04 -16.07 -48.14
N GLN A 156 55.54 -16.46 -49.31
CA GLN A 156 54.75 -17.20 -50.31
C GLN A 156 54.35 -18.60 -49.82
N ARG A 157 55.28 -19.35 -49.21
CA ARG A 157 54.98 -20.65 -48.59
C ARG A 157 53.95 -20.53 -47.46
N MET A 158 54.07 -19.50 -46.63
CA MET A 158 53.11 -19.21 -45.58
C MET A 158 51.73 -18.86 -46.16
N LYS A 159 51.66 -17.98 -47.16
CA LYS A 159 50.40 -17.61 -47.83
C LYS A 159 49.68 -18.80 -48.46
N GLN A 160 50.42 -19.78 -49.00
CA GLN A 160 49.84 -21.01 -49.57
C GLN A 160 49.31 -21.97 -48.49
N ALA A 161 49.98 -22.05 -47.34
CA ALA A 161 49.57 -22.95 -46.24
C ALA A 161 48.52 -22.35 -45.31
N LEU A 162 48.43 -21.02 -45.23
CA LEU A 162 47.57 -20.29 -44.29
C LEU A 162 46.07 -20.61 -44.44
N PRO A 163 45.46 -20.64 -45.65
CA PRO A 163 44.04 -20.95 -45.79
C PRO A 163 43.71 -22.33 -45.25
N ARG A 164 44.54 -23.34 -45.55
CA ARG A 164 44.30 -24.72 -45.11
C ARG A 164 44.38 -24.88 -43.59
N GLN A 165 45.33 -24.21 -42.94
CA GLN A 165 45.46 -24.26 -41.48
C GLN A 165 44.34 -23.48 -40.79
N LEU A 166 43.99 -22.31 -41.30
CA LEU A 166 42.90 -21.50 -40.77
C LEU A 166 41.55 -22.20 -40.91
N GLU A 167 41.27 -22.80 -42.07
CA GLU A 167 40.06 -23.60 -42.28
C GLU A 167 39.97 -24.78 -41.33
N ARG A 168 41.08 -25.49 -41.07
CA ARG A 168 41.10 -26.61 -40.11
C ARG A 168 40.73 -26.13 -38.71
N ARG A 169 41.36 -25.05 -38.24
CA ARG A 169 41.09 -24.48 -36.91
C ARG A 169 39.67 -23.94 -36.77
N LEU A 170 39.17 -23.25 -37.79
CA LEU A 170 37.79 -22.77 -37.80
C LEU A 170 36.80 -23.93 -37.78
N LYS A 171 37.06 -25.01 -38.54
CA LYS A 171 36.24 -26.22 -38.51
C LYS A 171 36.23 -26.86 -37.11
N GLU A 172 37.39 -27.04 -36.47
CA GLU A 172 37.48 -27.56 -35.09
C GLU A 172 36.62 -26.74 -34.12
N LYS A 173 36.71 -25.40 -34.17
CA LYS A 173 35.91 -24.51 -33.32
C LYS A 173 34.42 -24.59 -33.60
N CYS A 174 34.04 -24.63 -34.87
CA CYS A 174 32.64 -24.78 -35.25
C CYS A 174 32.07 -26.13 -34.79
N LEU A 175 32.86 -27.20 -34.86
CA LEU A 175 32.47 -28.51 -34.34
C LEU A 175 32.34 -28.49 -32.80
N SER A 176 33.24 -27.81 -32.09
CA SER A 176 33.12 -27.65 -30.62
C SER A 176 31.90 -26.80 -30.21
N LEU A 177 31.51 -25.84 -31.04
CA LEU A 177 30.30 -25.05 -30.80
C LEU A 177 29.06 -25.93 -30.94
N VAL A 178 29.01 -26.76 -31.98
CA VAL A 178 27.89 -27.70 -32.21
C VAL A 178 27.79 -28.70 -31.06
N SER A 179 28.90 -29.25 -30.57
CA SER A 179 28.88 -30.18 -29.43
C SER A 179 28.45 -29.51 -28.11
N TYR A 180 28.72 -28.21 -27.93
CA TYR A 180 28.22 -27.47 -26.76
C TYR A 180 26.70 -27.30 -26.77
N TYR A 181 26.14 -26.94 -27.92
CA TYR A 181 24.69 -26.77 -28.05
C TYR A 181 23.93 -28.10 -27.99
N GLN A 182 24.49 -29.15 -28.58
CA GLN A 182 23.88 -30.48 -28.68
C GLN A 182 24.92 -31.57 -28.40
N PRO A 183 25.10 -31.96 -27.13
CA PRO A 183 26.11 -32.94 -26.72
C PRO A 183 25.80 -34.34 -27.25
N GLU A 184 24.53 -34.63 -27.61
CA GLU A 184 24.14 -35.94 -28.15
C GLU A 184 24.81 -36.25 -29.50
N TRP A 185 25.40 -35.24 -30.16
CA TRP A 185 25.97 -35.34 -31.50
C TRP A 185 27.49 -35.54 -31.52
N GLU A 186 28.13 -35.64 -30.35
CA GLU A 186 29.58 -35.78 -30.24
C GLU A 186 30.11 -37.06 -30.92
N ASN A 187 29.31 -38.13 -30.94
CA ASN A 187 29.68 -39.43 -31.52
C ASN A 187 29.40 -39.56 -33.03
N GLU A 188 28.82 -38.55 -33.67
CA GLU A 188 28.45 -38.63 -35.09
C GLU A 188 29.61 -38.35 -36.05
N SER A 189 29.48 -38.82 -37.30
CA SER A 189 30.44 -38.56 -38.37
C SER A 189 30.63 -37.05 -38.64
N GLU A 190 31.84 -36.65 -39.02
CA GLU A 190 32.16 -35.24 -39.30
C GLU A 190 31.27 -34.63 -40.38
N GLY A 191 30.86 -35.41 -41.39
CA GLY A 191 29.95 -34.96 -42.45
C GLY A 191 28.53 -34.65 -41.95
N LEU A 192 28.05 -35.36 -40.93
CA LEU A 192 26.77 -35.03 -40.28
C LEU A 192 26.91 -33.78 -39.41
N LYS A 193 28.03 -33.63 -38.70
CA LYS A 193 28.31 -32.44 -37.89
C LYS A 193 28.42 -31.17 -38.73
N THR A 194 29.00 -31.22 -39.93
CA THR A 194 29.09 -30.05 -40.84
C THR A 194 27.73 -29.69 -41.45
N ASN A 195 26.91 -30.67 -41.80
CA ASN A 195 25.53 -30.41 -42.24
C ASN A 195 24.70 -29.78 -41.11
N LYS A 196 24.84 -30.29 -39.89
CA LYS A 196 24.16 -29.75 -38.71
C LYS A 196 24.67 -28.35 -38.32
N LEU A 197 25.96 -28.07 -38.48
CA LEU A 197 26.53 -26.73 -38.34
C LEU A 197 25.86 -25.72 -39.28
N SER A 198 25.57 -26.12 -40.52
CA SER A 198 24.85 -25.25 -41.47
C SER A 198 23.43 -24.92 -41.01
N HIS A 199 22.81 -25.80 -40.23
CA HIS A 199 21.46 -25.63 -39.68
C HIS A 199 21.44 -24.93 -38.32
N LEU A 200 22.58 -24.85 -37.62
CA LEU A 200 22.69 -24.20 -36.30
C LEU A 200 22.23 -22.74 -36.33
N SER A 201 22.55 -21.98 -37.37
CA SER A 201 22.07 -20.59 -37.51
C SER A 201 20.54 -20.53 -37.51
N THR A 202 19.89 -21.46 -38.22
CA THR A 202 18.41 -21.48 -38.31
C THR A 202 17.77 -21.88 -36.98
N LEU A 203 18.41 -22.77 -36.22
CA LEU A 203 17.97 -23.14 -34.87
C LEU A 203 18.12 -21.96 -33.90
N LEU A 204 19.28 -21.29 -33.93
CA LEU A 204 19.53 -20.11 -33.10
C LEU A 204 18.55 -18.98 -33.41
N ASP A 205 18.21 -18.77 -34.68
CA ASP A 205 17.20 -17.78 -35.08
C ASP A 205 15.80 -18.16 -34.57
N LYS A 206 15.44 -19.45 -34.56
CA LYS A 206 14.17 -19.93 -33.98
C LYS A 206 14.13 -19.71 -32.47
N ASP A 207 15.20 -20.05 -31.76
CA ASP A 207 15.29 -19.86 -30.30
C ASP A 207 15.31 -18.39 -29.91
N LYS A 208 15.99 -17.55 -30.70
CA LYS A 208 15.94 -16.10 -30.54
C LYS A 208 14.52 -15.57 -30.67
N LYS A 209 13.81 -15.93 -31.76
CA LYS A 209 12.41 -15.53 -31.96
C LYS A 209 11.50 -16.03 -30.84
N ARG A 210 11.66 -17.28 -30.41
CA ARG A 210 10.91 -17.85 -29.27
C ARG A 210 11.16 -17.05 -27.99
N THR A 211 12.41 -16.67 -27.74
CA THR A 211 12.78 -15.88 -26.56
C THR A 211 12.20 -14.47 -26.62
N GLU A 212 12.18 -13.84 -27.79
CA GLU A 212 11.55 -12.53 -28.01
C GLU A 212 10.04 -12.59 -27.78
N LEU A 213 9.34 -13.57 -28.35
CA LEU A 213 7.91 -13.81 -28.11
C LEU A 213 7.60 -14.05 -26.62
N LEU A 214 8.42 -14.86 -25.94
CA LEU A 214 8.26 -15.09 -24.49
C LEU A 214 8.48 -13.80 -23.68
N LYS A 215 9.40 -12.93 -24.09
CA LYS A 215 9.58 -11.62 -23.44
C LYS A 215 8.38 -10.71 -23.66
N GLU A 216 7.79 -10.71 -24.84
CA GLU A 216 6.58 -9.92 -25.15
C GLU A 216 5.40 -10.40 -24.31
N THR A 217 5.09 -11.70 -24.33
CA THR A 217 4.02 -12.29 -23.51
C THR A 217 4.23 -12.05 -22.01
N CYS A 218 5.46 -12.14 -21.50
CA CYS A 218 5.74 -11.79 -20.10
C CYS A 218 5.48 -10.30 -19.80
N ARG A 219 5.78 -9.39 -20.73
CA ARG A 219 5.47 -7.96 -20.57
C ARG A 219 3.96 -7.73 -20.54
N GLU A 220 3.22 -8.34 -21.44
CA GLU A 220 1.75 -8.28 -21.47
C GLU A 220 1.13 -8.81 -20.18
N ASN A 221 1.57 -9.99 -19.72
CA ASN A 221 1.11 -10.59 -18.47
C ASN A 221 1.42 -9.70 -17.26
N THR A 222 2.57 -9.01 -17.25
CA THR A 222 2.93 -8.07 -16.17
C THR A 222 1.95 -6.89 -16.14
N VAL A 223 1.60 -6.32 -17.30
CA VAL A 223 0.62 -5.23 -17.40
C VAL A 223 -0.76 -5.69 -16.96
N LEU A 224 -1.20 -6.88 -17.38
CA LEU A 224 -2.49 -7.46 -16.96
C LEU A 224 -2.54 -7.66 -15.44
N LEU A 225 -1.48 -8.22 -14.85
CA LEU A 225 -1.38 -8.43 -13.41
C LEU A 225 -1.42 -7.10 -12.65
N GLN A 226 -0.73 -6.07 -13.13
CA GLN A 226 -0.77 -4.73 -12.54
C GLN A 226 -2.18 -4.15 -12.56
N ARG A 227 -2.89 -4.22 -13.70
CA ARG A 227 -4.28 -3.77 -13.83
C ARG A 227 -5.21 -4.51 -12.87
N GLN A 228 -5.09 -5.83 -12.80
CA GLN A 228 -5.92 -6.64 -11.91
C GLN A 228 -5.65 -6.32 -10.43
N THR A 229 -4.38 -6.13 -10.07
CA THR A 229 -3.99 -5.73 -8.71
C THR A 229 -4.57 -4.38 -8.34
N GLN A 230 -4.51 -3.39 -9.25
CA GLN A 230 -5.11 -2.08 -9.03
C GLN A 230 -6.63 -2.15 -8.85
N LEU A 231 -7.32 -2.96 -9.64
CA LEU A 231 -8.76 -3.17 -9.49
C LEU A 231 -9.10 -3.75 -8.11
N TYR A 232 -8.43 -4.83 -7.69
CA TYR A 232 -8.66 -5.42 -6.37
C TYR A 232 -8.37 -4.45 -5.22
N LEU A 233 -7.28 -3.71 -5.29
CA LEU A 233 -6.96 -2.70 -4.29
C LEU A 233 -8.01 -1.59 -4.26
N SER A 234 -8.51 -1.14 -5.42
CA SER A 234 -9.56 -0.13 -5.48
C SER A 234 -10.86 -0.59 -4.84
N GLU A 235 -11.27 -1.84 -5.07
CA GLU A 235 -12.46 -2.42 -4.44
C GLU A 235 -12.26 -2.60 -2.94
N LEU A 236 -11.09 -3.04 -2.50
CA LEU A 236 -10.77 -3.17 -1.08
C LEU A 236 -10.85 -1.80 -0.37
N ILE A 237 -10.34 -0.74 -0.99
CA ILE A 237 -10.43 0.63 -0.47
C ILE A 237 -11.89 1.07 -0.35
N LYS A 238 -12.75 0.79 -1.34
CA LYS A 238 -14.18 1.09 -1.27
C LYS A 238 -14.85 0.34 -0.10
N CYS A 239 -14.53 -0.93 0.10
CA CYS A 239 -15.03 -1.72 1.23
C CYS A 239 -14.60 -1.10 2.59
N VAL A 240 -13.35 -0.66 2.71
CA VAL A 240 -12.86 0.01 3.92
C VAL A 240 -13.59 1.33 4.15
N GLN A 241 -13.81 2.12 3.11
CA GLN A 241 -14.58 3.37 3.21
C GLN A 241 -16.02 3.12 3.67
N LEU A 242 -16.69 2.10 3.12
CA LEU A 242 -18.05 1.72 3.55
C LEU A 242 -18.07 1.31 5.03
N LEU A 243 -17.11 0.51 5.48
CA LEU A 243 -16.98 0.13 6.89
C LEU A 243 -16.72 1.35 7.78
N GLN A 244 -15.89 2.29 7.32
CA GLN A 244 -15.62 3.53 8.04
C GLN A 244 -16.88 4.38 8.19
N THR A 245 -17.67 4.55 7.14
CA THR A 245 -18.96 5.26 7.17
C THR A 245 -19.94 4.58 8.13
N LEU A 246 -20.05 3.25 8.10
CA LEU A 246 -20.91 2.50 9.01
C LEU A 246 -20.53 2.71 10.49
N ILE A 247 -19.24 2.74 10.80
CA ILE A 247 -18.78 2.93 12.18
C ILE A 247 -18.95 4.39 12.62
N LEU A 248 -18.42 5.33 11.85
CA LEU A 248 -18.39 6.74 12.24
C LEU A 248 -19.78 7.37 12.20
N ASP A 249 -20.49 7.22 11.10
CA ASP A 249 -21.77 7.90 10.92
C ASP A 249 -22.90 7.15 11.60
N HIS A 250 -23.00 5.83 11.40
CA HIS A 250 -24.17 5.09 11.87
C HIS A 250 -24.05 4.66 13.34
N ARG A 251 -22.92 4.04 13.73
CA ARG A 251 -22.73 3.55 15.11
C ARG A 251 -22.37 4.64 16.11
N LEU A 252 -21.47 5.55 15.76
CA LEU A 252 -20.99 6.55 16.72
C LEU A 252 -21.85 7.81 16.76
N LYS A 253 -22.33 8.29 15.60
CA LYS A 253 -23.08 9.54 15.53
C LYS A 253 -24.59 9.33 15.61
N ILE A 254 -25.19 8.68 14.61
CA ILE A 254 -26.66 8.56 14.53
C ILE A 254 -27.22 7.77 15.71
N GLN A 255 -26.57 6.68 16.11
CA GLN A 255 -27.04 5.88 17.25
C GLN A 255 -26.98 6.65 18.57
N THR A 256 -25.91 7.40 18.83
CA THR A 256 -25.81 8.20 20.07
C THR A 256 -26.80 9.35 20.08
N ASP A 257 -27.03 10.02 18.94
CA ASP A 257 -28.07 11.03 18.79
C ASP A 257 -29.48 10.46 19.05
N LEU A 258 -29.73 9.25 18.56
CA LEU A 258 -31.01 8.57 18.75
C LEU A 258 -31.21 8.11 20.20
N ASP A 259 -30.16 7.60 20.84
CA ASP A 259 -30.20 7.22 22.25
C ASP A 259 -30.34 8.45 23.16
N ARG A 260 -29.71 9.57 22.81
CA ARG A 260 -29.94 10.86 23.49
C ARG A 260 -31.40 11.29 23.40
N LYS A 261 -31.99 11.29 22.19
CA LYS A 261 -33.42 11.63 22.02
C LYS A 261 -34.36 10.69 22.79
N LYS A 262 -34.02 9.41 22.90
CA LYS A 262 -34.77 8.46 23.74
C LYS A 262 -34.69 8.82 25.22
N LEU A 263 -33.50 9.18 25.70
CA LEU A 263 -33.32 9.63 27.09
C LEU A 263 -34.15 10.88 27.36
N ASP A 264 -34.07 11.90 26.49
CA ASP A 264 -34.87 13.13 26.62
C ASP A 264 -36.38 12.82 26.66
N TYR A 265 -36.84 11.87 25.81
CA TYR A 265 -38.23 11.42 25.82
C TYR A 265 -38.62 10.72 27.13
N PHE A 266 -37.76 9.85 27.67
CA PHE A 266 -38.03 9.15 28.93
C PHE A 266 -37.97 10.10 30.13
N GLU A 267 -37.06 11.07 30.13
CA GLU A 267 -36.98 12.12 31.15
C GLU A 267 -38.28 12.92 31.17
N GLY A 268 -38.74 13.43 30.03
CA GLY A 268 -40.02 14.12 29.94
C GLY A 268 -41.22 13.26 30.36
N LYS A 269 -41.20 11.95 30.05
CA LYS A 269 -42.23 11.02 30.51
C LYS A 269 -42.21 10.85 32.05
N CYS A 270 -41.03 10.74 32.65
CA CYS A 270 -40.86 10.65 34.09
C CYS A 270 -41.30 11.94 34.79
N GLU A 271 -40.94 13.10 34.26
CA GLU A 271 -41.39 14.41 34.76
C GLU A 271 -42.93 14.52 34.72
N LEU A 272 -43.55 14.12 33.61
CA LEU A 272 -45.01 14.13 33.48
C LEU A 272 -45.69 13.23 34.52
N VAL A 273 -45.15 12.02 34.74
CA VAL A 273 -45.65 11.11 35.79
C VAL A 273 -45.47 11.72 37.17
N LEU A 274 -44.32 12.34 37.45
CA LEU A 274 -44.07 13.01 38.73
C LEU A 274 -45.08 14.15 38.96
N GLN A 275 -45.35 14.95 37.94
CA GLN A 275 -46.37 16.01 38.03
C GLN A 275 -47.75 15.41 38.26
N LYS A 276 -48.11 14.33 37.57
CA LYS A 276 -49.37 13.64 37.78
C LYS A 276 -49.53 13.15 39.23
N ILE A 277 -48.50 12.53 39.80
CA ILE A 277 -48.51 12.09 41.21
C ILE A 277 -48.69 13.28 42.16
N LYS A 278 -48.01 14.41 41.90
CA LYS A 278 -48.17 15.63 42.70
C LYS A 278 -49.59 16.20 42.63
N THR A 279 -50.20 16.20 41.44
CA THR A 279 -51.58 16.67 41.25
C THR A 279 -52.56 15.78 42.03
N GLU A 280 -52.45 14.46 41.90
CA GLU A 280 -53.27 13.49 42.65
C GLU A 280 -53.07 13.63 44.17
N MET A 281 -51.84 13.89 44.62
CA MET A 281 -51.57 14.13 46.05
C MET A 281 -52.29 15.38 46.56
N VAL A 282 -52.29 16.47 45.78
CA VAL A 282 -53.01 17.71 46.14
C VAL A 282 -54.52 17.48 46.11
N GLU A 283 -55.03 16.72 45.14
CA GLU A 283 -56.45 16.35 45.04
C GLU A 283 -56.91 15.57 46.27
N ILE A 284 -56.15 14.54 46.68
CA ILE A 284 -56.41 13.79 47.93
C ILE A 284 -56.40 14.71 49.16
N GLN A 285 -55.49 15.69 49.22
CA GLN A 285 -55.44 16.64 50.32
C GLN A 285 -56.67 17.56 50.36
N LEU A 286 -57.12 18.04 49.20
CA LEU A 286 -58.33 18.86 49.09
C LEU A 286 -59.59 18.07 49.49
N ASP A 287 -59.67 16.80 49.10
CA ASP A 287 -60.77 15.89 49.46
C ASP A 287 -60.77 15.56 50.96
N THR A 288 -59.58 15.29 51.54
CA THR A 288 -59.45 14.93 52.96
C THR A 288 -59.69 16.13 53.88
N TYR A 289 -59.20 17.31 53.51
CA TYR A 289 -59.28 18.54 54.29
C TYR A 289 -60.29 19.52 53.70
N SER A 290 -61.54 19.10 53.61
CA SER A 290 -62.65 20.01 53.30
C SER A 290 -62.79 21.11 54.37
N LEU A 291 -63.40 22.24 53.99
CA LEU A 291 -63.71 23.36 54.90
C LEU A 291 -64.39 22.88 56.19
N ASP A 292 -65.31 21.93 56.08
CA ASP A 292 -66.04 21.37 57.21
C ASP A 292 -65.12 20.56 58.13
N THR A 293 -64.29 19.66 57.59
CA THR A 293 -63.32 18.88 58.39
C THR A 293 -62.28 19.76 59.06
N ILE A 294 -61.81 20.83 58.39
CA ILE A 294 -60.88 21.81 58.98
C ILE A 294 -61.58 22.55 60.13
N SER A 295 -62.83 22.98 59.93
CA SER A 295 -63.59 23.66 60.98
C SER A 295 -63.84 22.76 62.20
N ALA A 296 -64.10 21.47 61.97
CA ALA A 296 -64.26 20.47 63.02
C ALA A 296 -62.94 20.23 63.76
N HIS A 297 -61.82 20.02 63.05
CA HIS A 297 -60.50 19.88 63.66
C HIS A 297 -60.11 21.11 64.48
N ARG A 298 -60.48 22.32 64.03
CA ARG A 298 -60.25 23.56 64.79
C ARG A 298 -61.02 23.56 66.12
N LYS A 299 -62.30 23.21 66.09
CA LYS A 299 -63.12 23.09 67.32
C LYS A 299 -62.59 22.01 68.26
N ILE A 300 -62.18 20.86 67.74
CA ILE A 300 -61.58 19.78 68.55
C ILE A 300 -60.29 20.28 69.22
N ARG A 301 -59.45 21.00 68.47
CA ARG A 301 -58.21 21.60 69.02
C ARG A 301 -58.53 22.60 70.12
N GLU A 302 -59.44 23.53 69.89
CA GLU A 302 -59.85 24.54 70.88
C GLU A 302 -60.38 23.88 72.16
N ASN A 303 -61.22 22.83 72.03
CA ASN A 303 -61.72 22.08 73.18
C ASN A 303 -60.59 21.37 73.94
N LEU A 304 -59.72 20.63 73.25
CA LEU A 304 -58.58 19.94 73.88
C LEU A 304 -57.62 20.91 74.56
N GLU A 305 -57.35 22.07 73.95
CA GLU A 305 -56.54 23.13 74.56
C GLU A 305 -57.21 23.67 75.83
N SER A 306 -58.53 23.90 75.79
CA SER A 306 -59.27 24.34 76.97
C SER A 306 -59.24 23.31 78.11
N GLU A 307 -59.46 22.03 77.82
CA GLU A 307 -59.38 20.94 78.82
C GLU A 307 -57.97 20.78 79.37
N LEU A 308 -56.95 20.91 78.51
CA LEU A 308 -55.55 20.85 78.94
C LEU A 308 -55.22 22.00 79.90
N THR A 309 -55.70 23.22 79.62
CA THR A 309 -55.48 24.36 80.52
C THR A 309 -56.22 24.20 81.85
N ALA A 310 -57.45 23.69 81.83
CA ALA A 310 -58.22 23.39 83.04
C ALA A 310 -57.53 22.31 83.90
N CYS A 311 -57.10 21.21 83.27
CA CYS A 311 -56.37 20.12 83.93
C CYS A 311 -55.03 20.60 84.51
N LYS A 312 -54.30 21.46 83.78
CA LYS A 312 -53.08 22.09 84.32
C LYS A 312 -53.37 22.98 85.54
N ALA A 313 -54.45 23.75 85.51
CA ALA A 313 -54.85 24.58 86.65
C ALA A 313 -55.29 23.73 87.86
N GLU A 314 -56.03 22.64 87.63
CA GLU A 314 -56.45 21.71 88.68
C GLU A 314 -55.24 20.98 89.28
N LYS A 315 -54.31 20.53 88.44
CA LYS A 315 -53.04 19.95 88.89
C LYS A 315 -52.28 20.92 89.79
N GLN A 316 -52.12 22.18 89.37
CA GLN A 316 -51.47 23.21 90.18
C GLN A 316 -52.21 23.45 91.52
N ALA A 317 -53.54 23.45 91.50
CA ALA A 317 -54.35 23.59 92.71
C ALA A 317 -54.16 22.41 93.68
N LEU A 318 -54.08 21.17 93.17
CA LEU A 318 -53.83 19.97 93.98
C LEU A 318 -52.40 19.94 94.52
N GLU A 319 -51.40 20.33 93.73
CA GLU A 319 -50.01 20.46 94.19
C GLU A 319 -49.89 21.49 95.33
N MET A 320 -50.59 22.62 95.24
CA MET A 320 -50.67 23.61 96.33
C MET A 320 -51.38 23.06 97.57
N LYS A 321 -52.43 22.25 97.42
CA LYS A 321 -53.07 21.58 98.58
C LYS A 321 -52.14 20.54 99.20
N LEU A 322 -51.44 19.75 98.40
CA LEU A 322 -50.53 18.72 98.89
C LEU A 322 -49.35 19.32 99.65
N SER A 323 -48.77 20.41 99.16
CA SER A 323 -47.70 21.13 99.88
C SER A 323 -48.18 21.70 101.22
N SER A 324 -49.45 22.14 101.31
CA SER A 324 -50.03 22.56 102.58
C SER A 324 -50.13 21.41 103.59
N PHE A 325 -50.50 20.20 103.16
CA PHE A 325 -50.53 19.01 104.03
C PHE A 325 -49.12 18.57 104.45
N GLU A 326 -48.13 18.69 103.57
CA GLU A 326 -46.73 18.37 103.90
C GLU A 326 -46.18 19.27 105.02
N ILE A 327 -46.56 20.55 105.04
CA ILE A 327 -46.21 21.48 106.13
C ILE A 327 -46.88 21.05 107.45
N LEU A 328 -48.16 20.67 107.42
CA LEU A 328 -48.85 20.17 108.61
C LEU A 328 -48.24 18.86 109.14
N GLY A 329 -47.78 17.97 108.26
CA GLY A 329 -47.14 16.71 108.65
C GLY A 329 -45.92 16.93 109.56
N LYS A 330 -45.05 17.88 109.20
CA LYS A 330 -43.87 18.24 110.01
C LYS A 330 -44.23 18.82 111.37
N ALA A 331 -45.32 19.60 111.45
CA ALA A 331 -45.81 20.12 112.72
C ALA A 331 -46.39 19.01 113.62
N PHE A 332 -47.07 18.02 113.02
CA PHE A 332 -47.59 16.86 113.74
C PHE A 332 -46.49 15.93 114.25
N GLU A 333 -45.44 15.70 113.46
CA GLU A 333 -44.25 14.96 113.90
C GLU A 333 -43.57 15.63 115.11
N ALA A 334 -43.38 16.95 115.07
CA ALA A 334 -42.82 17.70 116.20
C ALA A 334 -43.68 17.57 117.47
N LEU A 335 -45.00 17.65 117.33
CA LEU A 335 -45.93 17.47 118.46
C LEU A 335 -45.89 16.03 119.01
N ALA A 336 -45.80 15.02 118.14
CA ALA A 336 -45.68 13.63 118.55
C ALA A 336 -44.37 13.36 119.31
N ASP A 337 -43.26 13.96 118.87
CA ASP A 337 -41.98 13.89 119.57
C ASP A 337 -42.05 14.54 120.95
N GLU A 338 -42.67 15.72 121.07
CA GLU A 338 -42.90 16.38 122.36
C GLU A 338 -43.78 15.53 123.29
N TYR A 339 -44.85 14.94 122.77
CA TYR A 339 -45.71 14.04 123.52
C TYR A 339 -44.95 12.79 123.99
N CYS A 340 -44.13 12.18 123.13
CA CYS A 340 -43.28 11.04 123.48
C CYS A 340 -42.28 11.39 124.58
N ARG A 341 -41.65 12.57 124.53
CA ARG A 341 -40.75 13.06 125.60
C ARG A 341 -41.49 13.23 126.92
N LEU A 342 -42.66 13.88 126.91
CA LEU A 342 -43.49 14.07 128.11
C LEU A 342 -43.93 12.72 128.71
N ARG A 343 -44.30 11.76 127.86
CA ARG A 343 -44.67 10.40 128.30
C ARG A 343 -43.51 9.72 129.02
N GLN A 344 -42.30 9.77 128.46
CA GLN A 344 -41.09 9.23 129.08
C GLN A 344 -40.80 9.91 130.43
N GLU A 345 -40.99 11.23 130.52
CA GLU A 345 -40.78 11.97 131.77
C GLU A 345 -41.82 11.62 132.85
N ILE A 346 -43.08 11.43 132.46
CA ILE A 346 -44.15 10.95 133.35
C ILE A 346 -43.83 9.54 133.84
N ASP A 347 -43.39 8.63 132.96
CA ASP A 347 -43.03 7.27 133.34
C ASP A 347 -41.81 7.24 134.29
N MET A 348 -40.81 8.10 134.07
CA MET A 348 -39.68 8.27 135.00
C MET A 348 -40.12 8.81 136.36
N LYS A 349 -41.00 9.83 136.40
CA LYS A 349 -41.54 10.38 137.66
C LYS A 349 -42.41 9.35 138.40
N ASN A 350 -43.22 8.59 137.68
CA ASN A 350 -44.02 7.50 138.25
C ASN A 350 -43.13 6.36 138.78
N TRP A 351 -42.04 6.04 138.09
CA TRP A 351 -41.04 5.10 138.58
C TRP A 351 -40.38 5.60 139.88
N ALA A 352 -39.96 6.87 139.91
CA ALA A 352 -39.39 7.49 141.11
C ALA A 352 -40.37 7.49 142.29
N LEU A 353 -41.67 7.77 142.04
CA LEU A 353 -42.72 7.71 143.06
C LEU A 353 -42.91 6.27 143.60
N LYS A 354 -42.92 5.25 142.73
CA LYS A 354 -43.04 3.84 143.15
C LYS A 354 -41.87 3.39 144.03
N GLU A 355 -40.67 3.87 143.74
CA GLU A 355 -39.48 3.50 144.52
C GLU A 355 -39.44 4.18 145.90
N LEU A 356 -39.91 5.44 145.99
CA LEU A 356 -40.07 6.13 147.27
C LEU A 356 -41.17 5.52 148.15
N THR A 357 -42.26 5.02 147.56
CA THR A 357 -43.31 4.33 148.34
C THR A 357 -42.88 2.98 148.90
N LYS A 358 -41.90 2.29 148.29
CA LYS A 358 -41.41 0.99 148.79
C LYS A 358 -40.49 1.09 150.01
N TYR A 359 -39.91 2.26 150.29
CA TYR A 359 -39.02 2.47 151.44
C TYR A 359 -39.73 2.87 152.73
N ASN A 360 -41.03 3.16 152.70
CA ASN A 360 -41.82 3.59 153.87
C ASN A 360 -42.59 2.45 154.58
N GLU A 361 -42.40 1.19 154.19
CA GLU A 361 -43.00 0.02 154.87
C GLU A 361 -41.93 -1.05 155.21
N LYS A 362 -41.09 -0.79 156.22
CA LYS A 362 -40.49 -1.81 157.09
C LYS A 362 -39.90 -1.24 158.38
#